data_AF-A0A5K0VRM2-F1
#
_entry.id   AF-A0A5K0VRM2-F1
#
_cell.length_a   1.000
_cell.length_b   1.000
_cell.length_c   1.000
_cell.angle_alpha   90.00
_cell.angle_beta   90.00
_cell.angle_gamma   90.00
#
_symmetry.space_group_name_H-M   'P 1'
#
loop_
_entity.id
_entity.type
_entity.pdbx_description
1 polymer ?
#
loop_
_entity_poly.entity_id
_entity_poly.type
_entity_poly.pdbx_seq_one_letter_code
_entity_poly.pdbx_strand_id
1 'polypeptide(L)' 'AAIKAVKDYYKIEKNWNADPCLPTDAPWEGLSCNFDNPSSPRIESL' A
#
# COMPACT_ATOMS: atom_id res chain seq x y z
N ALA A 1 9.65 3.76 10.47
CA ALA A 1 8.87 2.51 10.63
C ALA A 1 7.59 2.79 11.43
N ALA A 2 6.63 3.54 10.88
CA ALA A 2 5.39 3.87 11.59
C ALA A 2 4.33 2.77 11.46
N ILE A 3 4.15 2.23 10.25
CA ILE A 3 3.17 1.17 9.95
C ILE A 3 3.46 -0.12 10.73
N LYS A 4 4.73 -0.45 10.95
CA LYS A 4 5.15 -1.69 11.63
C LYS A 4 4.64 -1.77 13.08
N ALA A 5 4.75 -0.66 13.83
CA ALA A 5 4.32 -0.61 15.23
C ALA A 5 2.80 -0.76 15.38
N VAL A 6 2.02 -0.15 14.48
CA VAL A 6 0.56 -0.29 14.44
C VAL A 6 0.18 -1.74 14.15
N LYS A 7 0.89 -2.37 13.21
CA LYS A 7 0.67 -3.77 12.84
C LYS A 7 0.90 -4.74 13.99
N ASP A 8 2.00 -4.55 14.70
CA ASP A 8 2.39 -5.39 15.85
C ASP A 8 1.39 -5.20 17.01
N TYR A 9 0.96 -3.96 17.28
CA TYR A 9 -0.03 -3.66 18.33
C TYR A 9 -1.38 -4.33 18.07
N TYR A 10 -1.89 -4.26 16.84
CA TYR A 10 -3.19 -4.83 16.45
C TYR A 10 -3.11 -6.28 15.97
N LYS A 11 -1.92 -6.91 16.00
CA LYS A 11 -1.69 -8.28 15.50
C LYS A 11 -2.22 -8.50 14.08
N ILE A 12 -2.04 -7.51 13.20
CA ILE A 12 -2.52 -7.60 11.81
C ILE A 12 -1.62 -8.58 11.05
N GLU A 13 -2.10 -9.81 10.83
CA GLU A 13 -1.42 -10.85 10.05
C GLU A 13 -1.48 -10.63 8.53
N LYS A 14 -2.29 -9.66 8.06
CA LYS A 14 -2.35 -9.35 6.62
C LYS A 14 -1.00 -8.78 6.14
N ASN A 15 -0.59 -9.16 4.92
CA ASN A 15 0.66 -8.75 4.27
C ASN A 15 0.68 -7.27 3.82
N TRP A 16 0.34 -6.32 4.69
CA TRP A 16 0.43 -4.87 4.45
C TRP A 16 1.88 -4.34 4.38
N ASN A 17 2.85 -5.21 4.16
CA ASN A 17 4.26 -4.83 4.01
C ASN A 17 4.65 -4.62 2.54
N ALA A 18 3.74 -4.87 1.60
CA ALA A 18 3.92 -4.59 0.18
C ALA A 18 3.53 -3.14 -0.12
N ASP A 19 4.06 -2.61 -1.22
CA ASP A 19 3.70 -1.30 -1.72
C ASP A 19 2.19 -1.29 -2.08
N PRO A 20 1.37 -0.39 -1.51
CA PRO A 20 -0.09 -0.41 -1.69
C PRO A 20 -0.55 -0.24 -3.14
N CYS A 21 0.29 0.35 -3.99
CA CYS A 21 0.00 0.56 -5.39
C CYS A 21 0.62 -0.50 -6.31
N LEU A 22 1.42 -1.43 -5.77
CA LEU A 22 2.07 -2.47 -6.57
C LEU A 22 1.60 -3.88 -6.19
N PRO A 23 1.48 -4.77 -7.18
CA PRO A 23 1.71 -4.53 -8.61
C PRO A 23 0.60 -3.65 -9.23
N THR A 24 0.91 -2.94 -10.33
CA THR A 24 0.01 -1.91 -10.89
C THR A 24 -1.35 -2.45 -11.34
N ASP A 25 -1.44 -3.75 -11.58
CA ASP A 25 -2.65 -4.50 -11.93
C ASP A 25 -3.46 -4.98 -10.71
N ALA A 26 -2.89 -4.89 -9.50
CA ALA A 26 -3.56 -5.27 -8.25
C ALA A 26 -3.19 -4.32 -7.08
N PRO A 27 -3.53 -3.02 -7.17
CA PRO A 27 -3.42 -2.11 -6.02
C PRO A 27 -4.39 -2.53 -4.90
N TRP A 28 -4.17 -2.03 -3.69
CA TRP A 28 -5.10 -2.29 -2.59
C TRP A 28 -6.48 -1.73 -2.89
N GLU A 29 -7.49 -2.50 -2.50
CA GLU A 29 -8.88 -2.12 -2.63
C GLU A 29 -9.16 -0.81 -1.86
N GLY A 30 -9.81 0.15 -2.53
CA GLY A 30 -10.09 1.47 -1.95
C GLY A 30 -8.90 2.44 -1.95
N LEU A 31 -7.86 2.20 -2.74
CA LEU A 31 -6.82 3.20 -3.01
C LEU A 31 -6.88 3.65 -4.47
N SER A 32 -6.80 4.95 -4.71
CA SER A 32 -6.49 5.49 -6.02
C SER A 32 -4.99 5.74 -6.11
N CYS A 33 -4.35 5.14 -7.11
CA CYS A 33 -2.93 5.27 -7.36
C CYS A 33 -2.67 5.95 -8.71
N ASN A 34 -1.72 6.87 -8.74
CA ASN A 34 -1.14 7.42 -9.96
C ASN A 34 -0.05 6.49 -10.48
N PHE A 35 -0.14 6.17 -11.76
CA PHE A 35 0.78 5.30 -12.48
C PHE A 35 1.57 6.02 -13.59
N ASP A 36 1.57 7.36 -13.65
CA ASP A 36 2.36 8.17 -14.60
C ASP A 36 3.84 7.80 -14.60
N ASN A 37 4.36 7.39 -13.44
CA ASN A 37 5.64 6.74 -13.32
C ASN A 37 5.47 5.32 -12.75
N PRO A 38 5.37 4.28 -13.60
CA PRO A 38 5.14 2.89 -13.16
C PRO A 38 6.23 2.33 -12.24
N SER A 39 7.44 2.90 -12.31
CA SER A 39 8.55 2.51 -11.43
C SER A 39 8.45 3.09 -10.01
N SER A 40 7.57 4.07 -9.81
CA SER A 40 7.30 4.68 -8.51
C SER A 40 5.87 5.22 -8.48
N PRO A 41 4.86 4.34 -8.42
CA PRO A 41 3.47 4.76 -8.30
C PRO A 41 3.23 5.47 -6.97
N ARG A 42 2.25 6.38 -6.94
CA ARG A 42 1.90 7.14 -5.74
C ARG A 42 0.42 7.03 -5.45
N ILE A 43 0.06 7.04 -4.17
CA ILE A 43 -1.34 7.13 -3.74
C ILE A 43 -1.83 8.57 -3.99
N GLU A 44 -2.93 8.74 -4.72
CA GLU A 44 -3.61 10.03 -4.91
C GLU A 44 -4.76 10.22 -3.92
N SER A 45 -5.52 9.16 -3.61
CA SER A 45 -6.62 9.21 -2.64
C SER A 45 -6.96 7.85 -2.04
N LEU A 46 -7.78 7.88 -0.99
CA LEU A 46 -8.52 6.75 -0.42
C LEU A 46 -9.93 6.66 -1.04
#